data_AF-A0A2M9LZ74-F1
#
_entry.id   AF-A0A2M9LZ74-F1
#
_cell.length_a   1.000
_cell.length_b   1.000
_cell.length_c   1.000
_cell.angle_alpha   90.00
_cell.angle_beta   90.00
_cell.angle_gamma   90.00
#
_symmetry.space_group_name_H-M   'P 1'
#
loop_
_entity.id
_entity.type
_entity.pdbx_description
1 polymer ?
#
loop_
_entity_poly.entity_id
_entity_poly.type
_entity_poly.pdbx_seq_one_letter_code
_entity_poly.pdbx_strand_id
1 'polypeptide(L)'
;MSDPDIPDFSALAGEGGGQEQLALDAIRAVVGWYTTQIVAEHRAAVPDQERMEELKAARQAALADQAQLATADEEEAARVAAAYAARLKELTKP
;
A
#
# COMPACT_ATOMS: atom_id res chain seq x y z
N MET A 1 23.21 2.85 -6.90
CA MET A 1 22.17 1.94 -7.43
C MET A 1 20.88 2.70 -7.30
N SER A 2 20.18 2.91 -8.41
CA SER A 2 18.93 3.68 -8.44
C SER A 2 17.79 2.73 -8.15
N ASP A 3 17.07 2.94 -7.04
CA ASP A 3 15.77 2.32 -6.78
C ASP A 3 14.78 2.78 -7.86
N PRO A 4 14.35 1.90 -8.77
CA PRO A 4 13.30 2.25 -9.71
C PRO A 4 11.94 1.89 -9.07
N ASP A 5 10.95 2.74 -9.30
CA ASP A 5 9.52 2.38 -9.20
C ASP A 5 8.87 2.43 -7.81
N ILE A 6 9.16 3.44 -6.98
CA ILE A 6 8.13 3.93 -6.05
C ILE A 6 7.29 4.93 -6.86
N PRO A 7 6.02 4.63 -7.20
CA PRO A 7 5.19 5.59 -7.91
C PRO A 7 5.01 6.82 -7.01
N ASP A 8 5.40 7.99 -7.52
CA ASP A 8 5.15 9.24 -6.81
C ASP A 8 3.68 9.65 -7.03
N PHE A 9 2.82 9.13 -6.15
CA PHE A 9 1.39 9.47 -6.14
C PHE A 9 1.14 10.95 -5.83
N SER A 10 2.15 11.70 -5.36
CA SER A 10 2.06 13.15 -5.15
C SER A 10 1.94 13.92 -6.47
N ALA A 11 2.44 13.36 -7.58
CA ALA A 11 2.39 14.00 -8.90
C ALA A 11 1.03 13.83 -9.62
N LEU A 12 0.24 12.81 -9.26
CA LEU A 12 -1.09 12.55 -9.83
C LEU A 12 -2.18 13.49 -9.29
N ALA A 13 -1.90 14.26 -8.24
CA ALA A 13 -2.83 15.27 -7.71
C ALA A 13 -3.08 16.46 -8.67
N GLY A 14 -2.29 16.59 -9.74
CA GLY A 14 -2.35 17.73 -10.67
C GLY A 14 -3.27 17.56 -11.88
N GLU A 15 -3.60 16.34 -12.32
CA GLU A 15 -4.38 16.11 -13.54
C GLU A 15 -5.36 14.93 -13.36
N GLY A 16 -6.58 15.25 -12.90
CA GLY A 16 -7.79 14.45 -13.16
C GLY A 16 -8.11 13.27 -12.25
N GLY A 17 -7.27 12.90 -11.28
CA GLY A 17 -7.59 11.89 -10.26
C GLY A 17 -8.05 12.53 -8.96
N GLY A 18 -9.32 12.32 -8.55
CA GLY A 18 -9.81 12.77 -7.24
C GLY A 18 -9.03 12.15 -6.07
N GLN A 19 -9.17 12.71 -4.86
CA GLN A 19 -8.47 12.21 -3.66
C GLN A 19 -8.75 10.72 -3.38
N GLU A 20 -9.95 10.27 -3.71
CA GLU A 20 -10.33 8.84 -3.69
C GLU A 20 -9.42 8.00 -4.59
N GLN A 21 -9.16 8.43 -5.82
CA GLN A 21 -8.31 7.70 -6.76
C GLN A 21 -6.86 7.61 -6.26
N LEU A 22 -6.33 8.71 -5.71
CA LEU A 22 -4.99 8.72 -5.09
C LEU A 22 -4.89 7.75 -3.92
N ALA A 23 -5.90 7.72 -3.05
CA ALA A 23 -5.96 6.79 -1.94
C ALA A 23 -6.08 5.32 -2.41
N LEU A 24 -6.92 5.06 -3.42
CA LEU A 24 -7.06 3.72 -4.02
C LEU A 24 -5.72 3.23 -4.57
N ASP A 25 -5.00 4.07 -5.31
CA ASP A 25 -3.73 3.68 -5.92
C ASP A 25 -2.64 3.45 -4.86
N ALA A 26 -2.56 4.30 -3.84
CA ALA A 26 -1.62 4.13 -2.73
C ALA A 26 -1.89 2.84 -1.94
N ILE A 27 -3.16 2.53 -1.64
CA ILE A 27 -3.55 1.30 -0.95
C ILE A 27 -3.22 0.07 -1.81
N ARG A 28 -3.53 0.09 -3.10
CA ARG A 28 -3.23 -1.01 -4.03
C ARG A 28 -1.73 -1.29 -4.11
N ALA A 29 -0.90 -0.25 -4.12
CA ALA A 29 0.55 -0.41 -4.12
C ALA A 29 1.05 -1.14 -2.85
N VAL A 30 0.54 -0.76 -1.67
CA VAL A 30 0.88 -1.42 -0.41
C VAL A 30 0.37 -2.87 -0.36
N VAL A 31 -0.86 -3.13 -0.83
CA VAL A 31 -1.41 -4.49 -0.95
C VAL A 31 -0.56 -5.35 -1.89
N GLY A 32 -0.12 -4.78 -3.01
CA GLY A 32 0.79 -5.42 -3.96
C GLY A 32 2.12 -5.78 -3.30
N TRP A 33 2.72 -4.86 -2.56
CA TRP A 33 3.95 -5.09 -1.81
C TRP A 33 3.80 -6.24 -0.81
N TYR A 34 2.75 -6.23 0.02
CA TYR A 34 2.50 -7.33 0.97
C TYR A 34 2.32 -8.68 0.27
N THR A 35 1.61 -8.70 -0.86
CA THR A 35 1.41 -9.92 -1.64
C THR A 35 2.74 -10.48 -2.15
N THR A 36 3.61 -9.62 -2.67
CA THR A 36 4.97 -9.99 -3.11
C THR A 36 5.80 -10.56 -1.97
N GLN A 37 5.77 -9.92 -0.79
CA GLN A 37 6.50 -10.38 0.38
C GLN A 37 5.99 -11.73 0.91
N ILE A 38 4.67 -11.95 0.93
CA ILE A 38 4.08 -13.25 1.31
C ILE A 38 4.56 -14.35 0.36
N VAL A 39 4.56 -14.08 -0.95
CA VAL A 39 5.03 -15.05 -1.96
C VAL A 39 6.53 -15.33 -1.79
N ALA A 40 7.33 -14.30 -1.48
CA ALA A 40 8.76 -14.47 -1.23
C ALA A 40 9.02 -15.32 0.01
N GLU A 41 8.33 -15.04 1.12
CA GLU A 41 8.45 -15.78 2.38
C GLU A 41 8.02 -17.25 2.21
N HIS A 42 6.93 -17.50 1.47
CA HIS A 42 6.50 -18.86 1.15
C HIS A 42 7.52 -19.63 0.28
N ARG A 43 8.36 -18.93 -0.50
CA ARG A 43 9.41 -19.54 -1.33
C ARG A 43 10.75 -19.68 -0.60
N ALA A 44 10.88 -19.15 0.60
CA ALA A 44 12.09 -19.25 1.39
C ALA A 44 12.37 -20.71 1.79
N ALA A 45 13.66 -21.05 1.95
CA ALA A 45 14.08 -22.39 2.34
C ALA A 45 13.54 -22.79 3.74
N VAL A 46 13.37 -21.81 4.62
CA VAL A 46 12.71 -21.95 5.92
C VAL A 46 11.74 -20.78 6.05
N PRO A 47 10.45 -20.99 5.78
CA PRO A 47 9.45 -19.93 5.87
C PRO A 47 9.23 -19.47 7.32
N ASP A 48 9.28 -18.17 7.55
CA ASP A 48 8.91 -17.57 8.82
C ASP A 48 7.38 -17.44 8.92
N GLN A 49 6.78 -18.28 9.77
CA GLN A 49 5.33 -18.32 9.95
C GLN A 49 4.79 -17.08 10.65
N GLU A 50 5.52 -16.54 11.63
CA GLU A 50 5.08 -15.34 12.37
C GLU A 50 5.03 -14.15 11.41
N ARG A 51 6.12 -13.97 10.65
CA ARG A 51 6.18 -12.93 9.62
C ARG A 51 5.12 -13.10 8.53
N MET A 52 4.82 -14.33 8.10
CA MET A 52 3.74 -14.56 7.13
C MET A 52 2.37 -14.14 7.67
N GLU A 53 2.06 -14.45 8.92
CA GLU A 53 0.80 -14.04 9.54
C GLU A 53 0.71 -12.52 9.69
N GLU A 54 1.81 -11.85 10.08
CA GLU A 54 1.88 -10.39 10.13
C GLU A 54 1.62 -9.75 8.76
N LEU A 55 2.26 -10.27 7.70
CA LEU A 55 2.07 -9.77 6.34
C LEU A 55 0.63 -9.99 5.86
N LYS A 56 0.00 -11.13 6.17
CA LYS A 56 -1.40 -11.40 5.83
C LYS A 56 -2.35 -10.47 6.58
N ALA A 57 -2.14 -10.25 7.87
CA ALA A 57 -2.95 -9.35 8.69
C ALA A 57 -2.84 -7.91 8.18
N ALA A 58 -1.62 -7.44 7.89
CA ALA A 58 -1.38 -6.11 7.33
C ALA A 58 -2.03 -5.94 5.95
N ARG A 59 -1.98 -6.97 5.10
CA ARG A 59 -2.68 -6.97 3.80
C ARG A 59 -4.20 -6.90 3.96
N GLN A 60 -4.77 -7.64 4.92
CA GLN A 60 -6.21 -7.60 5.19
C GLN A 60 -6.66 -6.23 5.70
N ALA A 61 -5.89 -5.59 6.58
CA ALA A 61 -6.16 -4.23 7.03
C ALA A 61 -6.19 -3.23 5.86
N ALA A 62 -5.21 -3.34 4.95
CA ALA A 62 -5.19 -2.47 3.77
C ALA A 62 -6.38 -2.68 2.83
N LEU A 63 -6.86 -3.91 2.66
CA LEU A 63 -8.08 -4.17 1.90
C LEU A 63 -9.34 -3.64 2.59
N ALA A 64 -9.38 -3.65 3.92
CA ALA A 64 -10.49 -3.06 4.67
C ALA A 64 -10.52 -1.54 4.49
N ASP A 65 -9.37 -0.87 4.58
CA ASP A 65 -9.25 0.57 4.33
C ASP A 65 -9.69 0.92 2.89
N GLN A 66 -9.30 0.09 1.91
CA GLN A 66 -9.77 0.24 0.52
C GLN A 66 -11.30 0.16 0.40
N ALA A 67 -11.93 -0.73 1.16
CA ALA A 67 -13.39 -0.90 1.14
C ALA A 67 -14.11 0.29 1.80
N GLN A 68 -13.53 0.85 2.88
CA GLN A 68 -14.08 2.02 3.57
C GLN A 68 -13.98 3.30 2.73
N LEU A 69 -12.96 3.37 1.86
CA LEU A 69 -12.74 4.51 0.98
C LEU A 69 -13.91 4.79 0.04
N ALA A 70 -14.69 3.77 -0.35
CA ALA A 70 -15.88 3.93 -1.19
C ALA A 70 -17.01 4.75 -0.54
N THR A 71 -16.93 4.99 0.77
CA THR A 71 -17.87 5.82 1.54
C THR A 71 -17.21 7.03 2.18
N ALA A 72 -15.92 7.25 1.91
CA ALA A 72 -15.14 8.30 2.52
C ALA A 72 -15.33 9.63 1.77
N ASP A 73 -15.40 10.73 2.51
CA ASP A 73 -15.35 12.06 1.92
C ASP A 73 -13.93 12.38 1.40
N GLU A 74 -13.81 13.43 0.58
CA GLU A 74 -12.54 13.83 -0.03
C GLU A 74 -11.43 14.10 0.99
N GLU A 75 -11.76 14.68 2.15
CA GLU A 75 -10.78 14.93 3.22
C GLU A 75 -10.25 13.63 3.82
N GLU A 76 -11.12 12.64 4.03
CA GLU A 76 -10.71 11.34 4.57
C GLU A 76 -9.89 10.57 3.54
N ALA A 77 -10.29 10.61 2.27
CA ALA A 77 -9.50 10.06 1.18
C ALA A 77 -8.09 10.69 1.10
N ALA A 78 -7.98 12.02 1.29
CA ALA A 78 -6.68 12.71 1.37
C ALA A 78 -5.76 12.11 2.44
N ARG A 79 -6.32 11.91 3.63
CA ARG A 79 -5.58 11.38 4.80
C ARG A 79 -5.14 9.94 4.55
N VAL A 80 -6.04 9.12 4.01
CA VAL A 80 -5.73 7.73 3.64
C VAL A 80 -4.63 7.69 2.58
N ALA A 81 -4.70 8.51 1.54
CA ALA A 81 -3.66 8.61 0.51
C ALA A 81 -2.29 8.95 1.11
N ALA A 82 -2.23 9.99 1.95
CA ALA A 82 -0.99 10.40 2.61
C ALA A 82 -0.42 9.31 3.53
N ALA A 83 -1.28 8.65 4.32
CA ALA A 83 -0.89 7.58 5.22
C ALA A 83 -0.32 6.38 4.46
N TYR A 84 -0.98 5.95 3.38
CA TYR A 84 -0.53 4.81 2.57
C TYR A 84 0.72 5.13 1.75
N ALA A 85 0.87 6.36 1.26
CA ALA A 85 2.10 6.82 0.62
C ALA A 85 3.29 6.82 1.60
N ALA A 86 3.09 7.28 2.84
CA ALA A 86 4.11 7.23 3.88
C ALA A 86 4.46 5.77 4.25
N ARG A 87 3.45 4.92 4.41
CA ARG A 87 3.63 3.49 4.70
C ARG A 87 4.43 2.80 3.60
N LEU A 88 4.11 3.04 2.33
CA LEU A 88 4.86 2.47 1.22
C LEU A 88 6.33 2.87 1.27
N LYS A 89 6.62 4.16 1.52
CA LYS A 89 8.00 4.65 1.68
C LYS A 89 8.74 3.92 2.81
N GLU A 90 8.12 3.67 3.96
CA GLU A 90 8.75 2.90 5.04
C GLU A 90 9.00 1.44 4.65
N LEU A 91 8.08 0.81 3.93
CA LEU A 91 8.20 -0.60 3.51
C LEU A 91 9.23 -0.82 2.40
N THR A 92 9.47 0.18 1.55
CA THR A 92 10.44 0.13 0.46
C THR A 92 11.77 0.80 0.78
N LYS A 93 11.98 1.25 2.03
CA LYS A 93 13.31 1.73 2.45
C LYS A 93 14.29 0.54 2.46
N PRO A 94 15.51 0.73 1.93
CA PRO A 94 16.55 -0.30 1.89
C PRO A 94 17.11 -0.64 3.27
#